data_AF-X1BBT0-F1
#
_entry.id   AF-X1BBT0-F1
#
_cell.length_a   1.000
_cell.length_b   1.000
_cell.length_c   1.000
_cell.angle_alpha   90.00
_cell.angle_beta   90.00
_cell.angle_gamma   90.00
#
_symmetry.space_group_name_H-M   'P 1'
#
loop_
_entity.id
_entity.type
_entity.pdbx_description
1 polymer ?
#
loop_
_entity_poly.entity_id
_entity_poly.type
_entity_poly.pdbx_seq_one_letter_code
_entity_poly.pdbx_strand_id
1 'polypeptide(L)'
;MGLGAIEPIIAERNKGGDFKSIEDLCRRCDLRGVNRRVLESLIKVGALDCLGSRGTLLHNTNRILSLAQREQHLRETGQSTMFDLWGEAMPVPTPSLDLEAADISTGEKLAWERELMGVYLSEHPLSAVAAKIASENTTLCGQIDAELVGQTVVVAGMVASVHSLFTRDRRPFVSAVLEDLDGRIETMVWPKLYSDTR
;
A
#
# COMPACT_ATOMS: atom_id res chain seq x y z
N MET A 1 10.90 -5.68 5.39
CA MET A 1 12.10 -5.47 4.55
C MET A 1 13.33 -5.36 5.44
N GLY A 2 14.53 -5.72 4.96
CA GLY A 2 15.77 -5.39 5.68
C GLY A 2 16.20 -3.96 5.39
N LEU A 3 16.72 -3.24 6.40
CA LEU A 3 17.12 -1.83 6.29
C LEU A 3 18.14 -1.57 5.19
N GLY A 4 19.09 -2.50 4.99
CA GLY A 4 20.18 -2.35 4.02
C GLY A 4 19.76 -2.24 2.54
N ALA A 5 18.53 -2.62 2.17
CA ALA A 5 18.04 -2.43 0.80
C ALA A 5 17.46 -1.03 0.56
N ILE A 6 17.08 -0.31 1.62
CA ILE A 6 16.39 0.98 1.54
C ILE A 6 17.34 2.15 1.83
N GLU A 7 18.33 1.95 2.70
CA GLU A 7 19.34 2.96 3.05
C GLU A 7 19.98 3.65 1.83
N PRO A 8 20.39 2.93 0.76
CA PRO A 8 20.96 3.57 -0.42
C PRO A 8 19.96 4.48 -1.15
N ILE A 9 18.69 4.08 -1.19
CA ILE A 9 17.61 4.85 -1.83
C ILE A 9 17.38 6.16 -1.07
N ILE A 10 17.33 6.09 0.26
CA ILE A 10 17.15 7.28 1.13
C ILE A 10 18.36 8.21 1.00
N ALA A 11 19.58 7.66 1.05
CA ALA A 11 20.80 8.44 0.96
C ALA A 11 20.88 9.22 -0.37
N GLU A 12 20.59 8.56 -1.50
CA GLU A 12 20.60 9.21 -2.82
C GLU A 12 19.46 10.20 -3.02
N ARG A 13 18.29 9.96 -2.41
CA ARG A 13 17.21 10.96 -2.40
C ARG A 13 17.62 12.21 -1.60
N ASN A 14 18.21 12.04 -0.42
CA ASN A 14 18.64 13.15 0.42
C ASN A 14 19.74 13.99 -0.25
N LYS A 15 20.61 13.34 -1.05
CA LYS A 15 21.72 13.98 -1.74
C LYS A 15 21.30 14.64 -3.07
N GLY A 16 20.51 13.94 -3.89
CA GLY A 16 20.17 14.35 -5.25
C GLY A 16 18.75 14.88 -5.44
N GLY A 17 17.95 14.94 -4.37
CA GLY A 17 16.54 15.34 -4.43
C GLY A 17 15.63 14.21 -4.92
N ASP A 18 14.38 14.57 -5.26
CA ASP A 18 13.37 13.61 -5.69
C ASP A 18 13.75 12.86 -6.96
N PHE A 19 13.27 11.62 -7.08
CA PHE A 19 13.42 10.83 -8.31
C PHE A 19 12.38 11.29 -9.33
N LYS A 20 12.81 11.52 -10.56
CA LYS A 20 11.92 12.03 -11.63
C LYS A 20 11.20 10.94 -12.40
N SER A 21 11.74 9.73 -12.40
CA SER A 21 11.18 8.55 -13.05
C SER A 21 11.77 7.27 -12.45
N ILE A 22 11.21 6.12 -12.82
CA ILE A 22 11.77 4.83 -12.37
C ILE A 22 13.19 4.62 -12.92
N GLU A 23 13.48 5.09 -14.13
CA GLU A 23 14.82 5.04 -14.71
C GLU A 23 15.80 5.95 -13.97
N ASP A 24 15.34 7.12 -13.51
CA ASP A 24 16.16 8.02 -12.68
C ASP A 24 16.56 7.34 -11.36
N LEU A 25 15.61 6.64 -10.73
CA LEU A 25 15.88 5.82 -9.54
C LEU A 25 16.89 4.69 -9.84
N CYS A 26 16.73 3.97 -10.96
CA CYS A 26 17.67 2.91 -11.36
C CYS A 26 19.09 3.44 -11.64
N ARG A 27 19.20 4.66 -12.21
CA ARG A 27 20.48 5.30 -12.56
C ARG A 27 21.20 5.93 -11.38
N ARG A 28 20.47 6.43 -10.39
CA ARG A 28 21.04 7.16 -9.25
C ARG A 28 21.35 6.25 -8.05
N CYS A 29 20.49 5.29 -7.76
CA CYS A 29 20.61 4.47 -6.55
C CYS A 29 21.51 3.24 -6.76
N ASP A 30 22.25 2.84 -5.72
CA ASP A 30 22.78 1.46 -5.61
C ASP A 30 21.62 0.54 -5.19
N LEU A 31 21.20 -0.31 -6.12
CA LEU A 31 20.06 -1.22 -5.94
C LEU A 31 20.50 -2.69 -5.74
N ARG A 32 21.75 -2.97 -5.37
CA ARG A 32 22.23 -4.35 -5.12
C ARG A 32 21.42 -5.09 -4.07
N GLY A 33 20.92 -4.38 -3.06
CA GLY A 33 20.04 -4.94 -2.02
C GLY A 33 18.59 -5.14 -2.46
N VAL A 34 18.20 -4.60 -3.61
CA VAL A 34 16.82 -4.59 -4.11
C VAL A 34 16.62 -5.75 -5.09
N ASN A 35 16.15 -6.88 -4.56
CA ASN A 35 15.67 -7.98 -5.38
C ASN A 35 14.20 -7.78 -5.81
N ARG A 36 13.69 -8.69 -6.65
CA ARG A 36 12.30 -8.66 -7.14
C ARG A 36 11.27 -8.49 -6.02
N ARG A 37 11.38 -9.28 -4.95
CA ARG A 37 10.45 -9.20 -3.82
C ARG A 37 10.50 -7.83 -3.14
N VAL A 38 11.69 -7.25 -3.00
CA VAL A 38 11.86 -5.92 -2.42
C VAL A 38 11.19 -4.86 -3.30
N LEU A 39 11.48 -4.87 -4.60
CA LEU A 39 10.89 -3.92 -5.55
C LEU A 39 9.36 -4.03 -5.60
N GLU A 40 8.83 -5.25 -5.71
CA GLU A 40 7.38 -5.48 -5.73
C GLU A 40 6.71 -4.97 -4.46
N SER A 41 7.29 -5.20 -3.28
CA SER A 41 6.63 -4.70 -2.07
C SER A 41 6.74 -3.17 -1.94
N LEU A 42 7.84 -2.54 -2.39
CA LEU A 42 7.92 -1.06 -2.47
C LEU A 42 6.83 -0.48 -3.38
N ILE A 43 6.59 -1.11 -4.53
CA ILE A 43 5.51 -0.70 -5.44
C ILE A 43 4.15 -0.90 -4.77
N LYS A 44 3.91 -2.08 -4.17
CA LYS A 44 2.61 -2.44 -3.58
C LYS A 44 2.21 -1.54 -2.41
N VAL A 45 3.16 -1.12 -1.58
CA VAL A 45 2.92 -0.17 -0.47
C VAL A 45 2.85 1.29 -0.91
N GLY A 46 3.00 1.57 -2.21
CA GLY A 46 2.90 2.92 -2.76
C GLY A 46 4.14 3.79 -2.64
N ALA A 47 5.28 3.23 -2.22
CA ALA A 47 6.51 4.01 -2.06
C ALA A 47 7.03 4.61 -3.39
N LEU A 48 6.57 4.08 -4.52
CA LEU A 48 6.97 4.49 -5.87
C LEU A 48 5.82 5.11 -6.69
N ASP A 49 4.70 5.47 -6.05
CA ASP A 49 3.52 6.01 -6.75
C ASP A 49 3.80 7.32 -7.51
N CYS A 50 4.82 8.08 -7.08
CA CYS A 50 5.28 9.27 -7.79
C CYS A 50 6.07 8.97 -9.08
N LEU A 51 6.46 7.71 -9.31
CA LEU A 51 7.27 7.28 -10.46
C LEU A 51 6.48 6.51 -11.51
N GLY A 52 5.20 6.20 -11.24
CA GLY A 52 4.32 5.49 -12.17
C GLY A 52 3.17 4.79 -11.46
N SER A 53 2.20 4.28 -12.22
CA SER A 53 1.10 3.50 -11.65
C SER A 53 1.61 2.14 -11.14
N ARG A 54 1.09 1.69 -9.99
CA ARG A 54 1.49 0.42 -9.37
C ARG A 54 1.36 -0.77 -10.34
N GLY A 55 0.29 -0.79 -11.16
CA GLY A 55 0.07 -1.85 -12.15
C GLY A 55 1.15 -1.91 -13.22
N THR A 56 1.42 -0.79 -13.88
CA THR A 56 2.49 -0.68 -14.87
C THR A 56 3.86 -1.04 -14.28
N LEU A 57 4.18 -0.54 -13.08
CA LEU A 57 5.46 -0.85 -12.43
C LEU A 57 5.59 -2.34 -12.08
N LEU A 58 4.52 -2.97 -11.57
CA LEU A 58 4.52 -4.40 -11.24
C LEU A 58 4.65 -5.27 -12.49
N HIS A 59 3.88 -4.97 -13.54
CA HIS A 59 3.92 -5.69 -14.81
C HIS A 59 5.31 -5.67 -15.43
N ASN A 60 6.02 -4.55 -15.30
CA ASN A 60 7.35 -4.35 -15.87
C ASN A 60 8.51 -4.59 -14.88
N THR A 61 8.26 -5.21 -13.72
CA THR A 61 9.26 -5.41 -12.65
C THR A 61 10.58 -6.01 -13.16
N ASN A 62 10.51 -7.03 -14.02
CA ASN A 62 11.71 -7.67 -14.57
C ASN A 62 12.53 -6.72 -15.45
N ARG A 63 11.87 -5.86 -16.24
CA ARG A 63 12.54 -4.86 -17.08
C ARG A 63 13.24 -3.80 -16.23
N ILE A 64 12.58 -3.35 -15.16
CA ILE A 64 13.13 -2.37 -14.21
C ILE A 64 14.37 -2.94 -13.51
N LEU A 65 14.32 -4.20 -13.04
CA LEU A 65 15.48 -4.86 -12.41
C LEU A 65 16.65 -5.02 -13.38
N SER A 66 16.37 -5.41 -14.62
CA SER A 66 17.41 -5.52 -15.66
C SER A 66 18.09 -4.18 -15.93
N LEU A 67 17.33 -3.09 -15.98
CA LEU A 67 17.90 -1.74 -16.10
C LEU A 67 18.79 -1.41 -14.89
N ALA A 68 18.27 -1.60 -13.67
CA ALA A 68 19.03 -1.35 -12.45
C ALA A 68 20.36 -2.11 -12.40
N GLN A 69 20.36 -3.38 -12.80
CA GLN A 69 21.57 -4.20 -12.87
C GLN A 69 22.56 -3.68 -13.92
N ARG A 70 22.06 -3.25 -15.08
CA ARG A 70 22.90 -2.69 -16.14
C ARG A 70 23.55 -1.38 -15.71
N GLU A 71 22.79 -0.46 -15.14
CA GLU A 71 23.30 0.83 -14.65
C GLU A 71 24.29 0.65 -13.48
N GLN A 72 24.05 -0.37 -12.64
CA GLN A 72 25.01 -0.77 -11.62
C GLN A 72 26.34 -1.23 -12.24
N HIS A 73 26.29 -2.12 -13.23
CA HIS A 73 27.47 -2.61 -13.91
C HIS A 73 28.26 -1.51 -14.63
N LEU A 74 27.57 -0.56 -15.27
CA LEU A 74 28.20 0.59 -15.95
C LEU A 74 28.95 1.49 -14.97
N ARG A 75 28.40 1.74 -13.77
CA ARG A 75 29.09 2.49 -12.71
C ARG A 75 30.32 1.78 -12.18
N GLU A 76 30.26 0.46 -12.03
CA GLU A 76 31.37 -0.36 -11.52
C GLU A 76 32.53 -0.47 -12.53
N THR A 77 32.21 -0.60 -13.81
CA THR A 77 33.20 -0.74 -14.88
C THR A 77 33.81 0.59 -15.32
N GLY A 78 33.31 1.72 -14.83
CA GLY A 78 33.77 3.06 -15.21
C GLY A 78 33.53 3.41 -16.68
N GLN A 79 32.70 2.63 -17.39
CA GLN A 79 32.41 2.84 -18.81
C GLN A 79 31.60 4.11 -19.07
N SER A 80 30.86 4.62 -18.08
CA SER A 80 30.24 5.94 -18.15
C SER A 80 31.27 7.04 -18.39
N THR A 81 32.43 6.95 -17.73
CA THR A 81 33.53 7.90 -17.85
C THR A 81 34.33 7.78 -19.15
N MET A 82 34.42 6.60 -19.78
CA MET A 82 35.19 6.41 -21.01
C MET A 82 34.54 7.09 -22.23
N PHE A 83 33.21 7.10 -22.30
CA PHE A 83 32.48 7.86 -23.33
C PHE A 83 32.59 9.38 -23.12
N ASP A 84 32.57 9.86 -21.87
CA ASP A 84 32.81 11.27 -21.54
C ASP A 84 34.26 11.74 -21.84
N LEU A 85 35.24 10.83 -21.73
CA LEU A 85 36.66 11.13 -21.95
C LEU A 85 37.06 11.26 -23.44
N TRP A 86 36.28 10.71 -24.38
CA TRP A 86 36.58 10.77 -25.82
C TRP A 86 36.05 12.02 -26.54
N GLY A 87 35.50 13.00 -25.81
CA GLY A 87 35.22 14.34 -26.35
C GLY A 87 34.02 14.43 -27.29
N GLU A 88 33.37 13.32 -27.64
CA GLU A 88 32.02 13.32 -28.14
C GLU A 88 31.07 13.15 -26.95
N ALA A 89 30.64 14.26 -26.36
CA ALA A 89 29.43 14.30 -25.56
C ALA A 89 28.21 14.06 -26.46
N MET A 90 28.17 12.92 -27.16
CA MET A 90 26.92 12.39 -27.67
C MET A 90 26.15 11.95 -26.42
N PRO A 91 24.99 12.55 -26.10
CA PRO A 91 24.15 12.01 -25.05
C PRO A 91 23.86 10.58 -25.43
N VAL A 92 24.45 9.61 -24.71
CA VAL A 92 24.13 8.19 -24.88
C VAL A 92 22.61 8.14 -24.76
N PRO A 93 21.88 7.66 -25.80
CA PRO A 93 20.43 7.63 -25.76
C PRO A 93 20.03 6.90 -24.50
N THR A 94 19.47 7.65 -23.55
CA THR A 94 18.96 7.08 -22.32
C THR A 94 17.94 6.04 -22.76
N PRO A 95 18.12 4.75 -22.48
CA PRO A 95 17.09 3.79 -22.81
C PRO A 95 15.91 4.14 -21.92
N SER A 96 14.92 4.79 -22.51
CA SER A 96 13.60 4.94 -21.92
C SER A 96 13.05 3.53 -21.76
N LEU A 97 12.58 3.19 -20.55
CA LEU A 97 11.82 1.97 -20.42
C LEU A 97 10.50 2.19 -21.13
N ASP A 98 10.27 1.44 -22.20
CA ASP A 98 8.92 1.29 -22.74
C ASP A 98 8.14 0.37 -21.80
N LEU A 99 7.44 0.99 -20.84
CA LEU A 99 6.66 0.29 -19.84
C LEU A 99 5.27 0.01 -20.40
N GLU A 100 4.95 -1.27 -20.54
CA GLU A 100 3.62 -1.68 -20.95
C GLU A 100 2.62 -1.33 -19.84
N ALA A 101 1.61 -0.54 -20.19
CA ALA A 101 0.61 -0.09 -19.23
C ALA A 101 -0.22 -1.27 -18.72
N ALA A 102 -0.40 -1.32 -17.41
CA ALA A 102 -1.27 -2.30 -16.77
C ALA A 102 -2.07 -1.63 -15.66
N ASP A 103 -3.37 -1.90 -15.67
CA ASP A 103 -4.31 -1.40 -14.67
C ASP A 103 -4.45 -2.37 -13.51
N ILE A 104 -4.67 -1.81 -12.32
CA ILE A 104 -4.92 -2.55 -11.10
C ILE A 104 -6.06 -1.88 -10.34
N SER A 105 -6.98 -2.70 -9.85
CA SER A 105 -8.17 -2.23 -9.15
C SER A 105 -7.80 -1.58 -7.81
N THR A 106 -8.64 -0.65 -7.34
CA THR A 106 -8.49 -0.07 -6.00
C THR A 106 -8.54 -1.16 -4.92
N GLY A 107 -9.40 -2.17 -5.07
CA GLY A 107 -9.49 -3.29 -4.14
C GLY A 107 -8.18 -4.07 -3.97
N GLU A 108 -7.45 -4.32 -5.06
CA GLU A 108 -6.13 -4.97 -5.01
C GLU A 108 -5.08 -4.09 -4.30
N LYS A 109 -5.08 -2.78 -4.55
CA LYS A 109 -4.16 -1.86 -3.87
C LYS A 109 -4.39 -1.87 -2.36
N LEU A 110 -5.66 -1.77 -1.94
CA LEU A 110 -6.04 -1.81 -0.53
C LEU A 110 -5.71 -3.15 0.13
N ALA A 111 -5.89 -4.27 -0.59
CA ALA A 111 -5.49 -5.58 -0.11
C ALA A 111 -4.00 -5.65 0.21
N TRP A 112 -3.14 -5.09 -0.64
CA TRP A 112 -1.70 -5.06 -0.37
C TRP A 112 -1.30 -4.15 0.77
N GLU A 113 -1.96 -3.00 0.93
CA GLU A 113 -1.68 -2.11 2.08
C GLU A 113 -1.98 -2.82 3.39
N ARG A 114 -3.13 -3.51 3.46
CA ARG A 114 -3.50 -4.32 4.61
C ARG A 114 -2.54 -5.49 4.83
N GLU A 115 -2.14 -6.19 3.77
CA GLU A 115 -1.23 -7.34 3.86
C GLU A 115 0.18 -6.94 4.29
N LEU A 116 0.73 -5.85 3.73
CA LEU A 116 2.14 -5.49 3.87
C LEU A 116 2.40 -4.48 5.00
N MET A 117 1.44 -3.60 5.29
CA MET A 117 1.57 -2.55 6.31
C MET A 117 0.63 -2.76 7.50
N GLY A 118 -0.37 -3.65 7.37
CA GLY A 118 -1.35 -3.90 8.42
C GLY A 118 -2.43 -2.81 8.52
N VAL A 119 -2.40 -1.79 7.67
CA VAL A 119 -3.33 -0.65 7.71
C VAL A 119 -3.70 -0.22 6.28
N TYR A 120 -4.87 0.39 6.10
CA TYR A 120 -5.23 1.06 4.85
C TYR A 120 -4.69 2.50 4.91
N LEU A 121 -3.89 2.89 3.91
CA LEU A 121 -3.19 4.18 3.88
C LEU A 121 -3.76 5.10 2.81
N SER A 122 -4.16 4.56 1.67
CA SER A 122 -4.66 5.35 0.54
C SER A 122 -6.14 5.72 0.70
N GLU A 123 -7.00 4.73 0.94
CA GLU A 123 -8.45 4.92 1.10
C GLU A 123 -9.01 3.89 2.09
N HIS A 124 -9.95 4.32 2.94
CA HIS A 124 -10.70 3.36 3.75
C HIS A 124 -11.64 2.57 2.84
N PRO A 125 -11.76 1.23 2.96
CA PRO A 125 -12.56 0.44 2.00
C PRO A 125 -14.05 0.82 1.99
N LEU A 126 -14.56 1.40 3.08
CA LEU A 126 -15.91 1.97 3.13
C LEU A 126 -16.10 3.19 2.24
N SER A 127 -15.04 3.92 1.87
CA SER A 127 -15.15 5.13 1.05
C SER A 127 -15.82 4.84 -0.31
N ALA A 128 -15.56 3.67 -0.89
CA ALA A 128 -16.17 3.25 -2.15
C ALA A 128 -17.70 3.03 -2.07
N VAL A 129 -18.22 2.74 -0.87
CA VAL A 129 -19.64 2.49 -0.62
C VAL A 129 -20.29 3.53 0.28
N ALA A 130 -19.53 4.53 0.74
CA ALA A 130 -19.95 5.54 1.71
C ALA A 130 -21.20 6.30 1.24
N ALA A 131 -21.28 6.66 -0.05
CA ALA A 131 -22.44 7.33 -0.61
C ALA A 131 -23.73 6.49 -0.54
N LYS A 132 -23.61 5.17 -0.72
CA LYS A 132 -24.75 4.24 -0.60
C LYS A 132 -25.14 4.06 0.86
N ILE A 133 -24.16 3.91 1.75
CA ILE A 133 -24.36 3.79 3.20
C ILE A 133 -25.02 5.04 3.80
N ALA A 134 -24.61 6.23 3.37
CA ALA A 134 -25.18 7.49 3.84
C ALA A 134 -26.68 7.64 3.49
N SER A 135 -27.14 6.99 2.41
CA SER A 135 -28.56 6.99 2.03
C SER A 135 -29.44 6.11 2.92
N GLU A 136 -28.86 5.25 3.76
CA GLU A 136 -29.57 4.27 4.59
C GLU A 136 -29.78 4.74 6.05
N ASN A 137 -29.69 6.04 6.32
CA ASN A 137 -29.88 6.63 7.65
C ASN A 137 -28.93 6.05 8.72
N THR A 138 -27.66 5.89 8.34
CA THR A 138 -26.60 5.32 9.17
C THR A 138 -25.91 6.37 10.03
N THR A 139 -25.53 5.98 11.26
CA THR A 139 -24.76 6.79 12.21
C THR A 139 -23.31 6.35 12.16
N LEU A 140 -22.37 7.31 12.14
CA LEU A 140 -20.94 6.99 12.18
C LEU A 140 -20.51 6.58 13.60
N CYS A 141 -19.54 5.68 13.72
CA CYS A 141 -19.01 5.19 14.99
C CYS A 141 -18.55 6.33 15.89
N GLY A 142 -17.87 7.34 15.33
CA GLY A 142 -17.38 8.50 16.06
C GLY A 142 -18.48 9.43 16.62
N GLN A 143 -19.71 9.31 16.11
CA GLN A 143 -20.88 10.09 16.56
C GLN A 143 -21.66 9.41 17.68
N ILE A 144 -21.30 8.17 18.05
CA ILE A 144 -21.99 7.44 19.11
C ILE A 144 -21.44 7.88 20.46
N ASP A 145 -22.22 8.68 21.17
CA ASP A 145 -21.87 9.24 22.47
C ASP A 145 -22.96 8.96 23.53
N ALA A 146 -22.82 9.63 24.68
CA ALA A 146 -23.73 9.47 25.81
C ALA A 146 -25.18 9.91 25.53
N GLU A 147 -25.42 10.77 24.53
CA GLU A 147 -26.76 11.26 24.19
C GLU A 147 -27.60 10.17 23.50
N LEU A 148 -26.94 9.20 22.86
CA LEU A 148 -27.58 8.09 22.15
C LEU A 148 -27.82 6.86 23.03
N VAL A 149 -27.51 6.92 24.33
CA VAL A 149 -27.75 5.82 25.27
C VAL A 149 -29.24 5.45 25.32
N GLY A 150 -29.52 4.17 25.11
CA GLY A 150 -30.89 3.62 25.11
C GLY A 150 -31.63 3.79 23.78
N GLN A 151 -31.01 4.43 22.78
CA GLN A 151 -31.56 4.55 21.43
C GLN A 151 -31.06 3.41 20.52
N THR A 152 -31.86 3.08 19.51
CA THR A 152 -31.45 2.14 18.45
C THR A 152 -30.80 2.94 17.32
N VAL A 153 -29.55 2.62 17.02
CA VAL A 153 -28.79 3.23 15.92
C VAL A 153 -28.38 2.17 14.90
N VAL A 154 -28.28 2.57 13.63
CA VAL A 154 -27.79 1.70 12.55
C VAL A 154 -26.41 2.18 12.17
N VAL A 155 -25.42 1.29 12.25
CA VAL A 155 -24.03 1.58 11.88
C VAL A 155 -23.65 0.69 10.73
N ALA A 156 -22.94 1.25 9.75
CA ALA A 156 -22.37 0.50 8.65
C ALA A 156 -20.85 0.67 8.68
N GLY A 157 -20.15 -0.46 8.79
CA GLY A 157 -18.72 -0.48 8.92
C GLY A 157 -18.12 -1.80 8.45
N MET A 158 -16.80 -1.89 8.53
CA MET A 158 -16.08 -3.13 8.36
C MET A 158 -15.90 -3.82 9.70
N VAL A 159 -16.01 -5.15 9.71
CA VAL A 159 -15.67 -5.94 10.89
C VAL A 159 -14.14 -6.01 11.00
N ALA A 160 -13.58 -5.32 11.99
CA ALA A 160 -12.15 -5.25 12.24
C ALA A 160 -11.64 -6.47 13.03
N SER A 161 -12.45 -6.99 13.97
CA SER A 161 -12.15 -8.20 14.71
C SER A 161 -13.42 -8.90 15.20
N VAL A 162 -13.31 -10.21 15.45
CA VAL A 162 -14.39 -11.05 16.00
C VAL A 162 -13.78 -11.97 17.06
N HIS A 163 -14.37 -11.97 18.24
CA HIS A 163 -14.02 -12.83 19.37
C HIS A 163 -15.25 -13.61 19.83
N SER A 164 -15.24 -14.92 19.61
CA SER A 164 -16.25 -15.82 20.16
C SER A 164 -15.97 -16.10 21.62
N LEU A 165 -16.96 -15.85 22.48
CA LEU A 165 -16.87 -15.96 23.93
C LEU A 165 -18.06 -16.77 24.48
N PHE A 166 -17.99 -17.11 25.75
CA PHE A 166 -19.06 -17.82 26.45
C PHE A 166 -19.49 -17.04 27.69
N THR A 167 -20.80 -16.94 27.91
CA THR A 167 -21.37 -16.41 29.14
C THR A 167 -21.08 -17.32 30.34
N ARG A 168 -21.36 -16.86 31.56
CA ARG A 168 -21.21 -17.68 32.78
C ARG A 168 -22.04 -18.98 32.74
N ASP A 169 -23.19 -18.95 32.08
CA ASP A 169 -24.06 -20.10 31.84
C ASP A 169 -23.74 -20.84 30.53
N ARG A 170 -22.54 -20.65 29.98
CA ARG A 170 -21.97 -21.35 28.81
C ARG A 170 -22.73 -21.17 27.50
N ARG A 171 -23.40 -20.04 27.30
CA ARG A 171 -23.99 -19.69 25.99
C ARG A 171 -22.98 -18.92 25.14
N PRO A 172 -22.82 -19.25 23.84
CA PRO A 172 -21.90 -18.53 22.97
C PRO A 172 -22.43 -17.12 22.69
N PHE A 173 -21.54 -16.13 22.73
CA PHE A 173 -21.78 -14.76 22.27
C PHE A 173 -20.54 -14.26 21.54
N VAL A 174 -20.66 -13.15 20.82
CA VAL A 174 -19.54 -12.55 20.10
C VAL A 174 -19.28 -11.12 20.58
N SER A 175 -18.03 -10.79 20.87
CA SER A 175 -17.55 -9.41 20.83
C SER A 175 -16.96 -9.17 19.44
N ALA A 176 -17.43 -8.13 18.75
CA ALA A 176 -16.93 -7.73 17.45
C ALA A 176 -16.63 -6.23 17.44
N VAL A 177 -15.49 -5.86 16.86
CA VAL A 177 -15.16 -4.45 16.63
C VAL A 177 -15.57 -4.09 15.22
N LEU A 178 -16.45 -3.11 15.10
CA LEU A 178 -16.76 -2.45 13.83
C LEU A 178 -15.90 -1.20 13.69
N GLU A 179 -15.41 -0.96 12.48
CA GLU A 179 -14.63 0.21 12.08
C GLU A 179 -15.32 0.89 10.91
N ASP A 180 -15.50 2.20 11.00
CA ASP A 180 -15.95 3.03 9.90
C ASP A 180 -14.97 4.14 9.53
N LEU A 181 -15.41 5.11 8.73
CA LEU A 181 -14.57 6.23 8.28
C LEU A 181 -14.14 7.16 9.43
N ASP A 182 -14.84 7.13 10.56
CA ASP A 182 -14.73 8.13 11.62
C ASP A 182 -14.31 7.51 12.97
N GLY A 183 -14.39 6.19 13.11
CA GLY A 183 -13.88 5.53 14.30
C GLY A 183 -14.14 4.04 14.39
N ARG A 184 -13.99 3.52 15.60
CA ARG A 184 -14.22 2.12 15.93
C ARG A 184 -15.16 2.02 17.12
N ILE A 185 -16.03 1.03 17.09
CA ILE A 185 -16.92 0.70 18.21
C ILE A 185 -16.88 -0.80 18.49
N GLU A 186 -16.76 -1.16 19.76
CA GLU A 186 -16.92 -2.54 20.20
C GLU A 186 -18.42 -2.84 20.40
N THR A 187 -18.87 -3.94 19.81
CA THR A 187 -20.26 -4.37 19.84
C THR A 187 -20.35 -5.79 20.40
N MET A 188 -21.42 -6.06 21.16
CA MET A 188 -21.67 -7.37 21.74
C MET A 188 -22.90 -7.99 21.08
N VAL A 189 -22.70 -9.10 20.37
CA VAL A 189 -23.77 -9.91 19.78
C VAL A 189 -24.14 -10.99 20.77
N TRP A 190 -25.22 -10.74 21.51
CA TRP A 190 -25.71 -11.66 22.55
C TRP A 190 -26.23 -12.99 21.98
N PRO A 191 -26.26 -14.07 22.78
CA PRO A 191 -26.49 -15.44 22.29
C PRO A 191 -27.75 -15.63 21.45
N LYS A 192 -28.85 -14.95 21.79
CA LYS A 192 -30.12 -15.03 21.05
C LYS A 192 -29.98 -14.46 19.64
N LEU A 193 -29.34 -13.30 19.52
CA LEU A 193 -29.09 -12.70 18.21
C LEU A 193 -28.05 -13.51 17.44
N TYR A 194 -27.00 -13.98 18.13
CA TYR A 194 -25.93 -14.79 17.55
C TYR A 194 -26.44 -16.12 16.95
N SER A 195 -27.41 -16.78 17.59
CA SER A 195 -28.01 -18.00 17.04
C SER A 195 -28.84 -17.76 15.77
N ASP A 196 -29.45 -16.58 15.67
CA ASP A 196 -30.39 -16.24 14.59
C ASP A 196 -29.65 -15.72 13.33
N THR A 197 -28.43 -15.20 13.49
CA THR A 197 -27.60 -14.64 12.39
C THR A 197 -26.37 -15.49 12.04
N ARG A 198 -26.40 -16.78 12.37
CA ARG A 198 -25.28 -17.70 12.09
C ARG A 198 -25.26 -18.20 10.64
#